data_AF-A0AAD4WTE4-F1
#
_entry.id   AF-A0AAD4WTE4-F1
#
_cell.length_a   1.000
_cell.length_b   1.000
_cell.length_c   1.000
_cell.angle_alpha   90.00
_cell.angle_beta   90.00
_cell.angle_gamma   90.00
#
_symmetry.space_group_name_H-M   'P 1'
#
loop_
_entity.id
_entity.type
_entity.pdbx_description
1 polymer ?
#
loop_
_entity_poly.entity_id
_entity_poly.type
_entity_poly.pdbx_seq_one_letter_code
_entity_poly.pdbx_strand_id
1 'polypeptide(L)'
;MPGISPDVISHRLSVNPAVRPVRQKRRAYDPERYEAMKAEVDRLSSIRFIREVDYPTWLANVVMVRKPRKGWRMCVDYTNLNRACPNDSFPLPRIDQLVDATAGHALLSFMDAYSGYNQILMHPEDQAHTSFITDQGLYCYKVMPFGLKNAGASWMLKNIDLSRPYMHRVKHALAHCCMSHSYIL
;
A
#
# COMPACT_ATOMS: atom_id res chain seq x y z
N MET A 1 9.21 3.43 -13.09
CA MET A 1 8.24 4.55 -13.02
C MET A 1 8.69 5.49 -11.91
N PRO A 2 8.97 6.76 -12.20
CA PRO A 2 9.06 7.76 -11.14
C PRO A 2 7.69 7.87 -10.45
N GLY A 3 7.67 7.78 -9.12
CA GLY A 3 6.45 7.99 -8.33
C GLY A 3 5.98 9.45 -8.39
N ILE A 4 4.77 9.72 -7.88
CA ILE A 4 4.29 11.09 -7.74
C ILE A 4 5.15 11.81 -6.68
N SER A 5 5.51 13.08 -6.92
CA SER A 5 6.35 13.84 -5.98
C SER A 5 5.76 13.82 -4.55
N PRO A 6 6.58 13.65 -3.49
CA PRO A 6 6.10 13.69 -2.10
C PRO A 6 5.38 15.00 -1.74
N ASP A 7 5.77 16.10 -2.39
CA ASP A 7 5.19 17.44 -2.20
C ASP A 7 3.76 17.53 -2.72
N VAL A 8 3.44 16.71 -3.72
CA VAL A 8 2.09 16.57 -4.25
C VAL A 8 1.33 15.57 -3.40
N ILE A 9 1.95 14.44 -3.05
CA ILE A 9 1.24 13.35 -2.40
C ILE A 9 2.15 12.36 -1.64
N SER A 10 1.93 12.21 -0.32
CA SER A 10 2.68 11.24 0.51
C SER A 10 1.83 10.59 1.60
N HIS A 11 1.92 9.27 1.77
CA HIS A 11 1.13 8.53 2.77
C HIS A 11 1.78 8.66 4.14
N ARG A 12 0.96 8.99 5.13
CA ARG A 12 1.37 9.11 6.53
C ARG A 12 0.62 8.08 7.37
N LEU A 13 1.31 7.44 8.30
CA LEU A 13 0.76 6.42 9.19
C LEU A 13 0.06 7.02 10.41
N SER A 14 0.54 8.18 10.86
CA SER A 14 0.10 8.83 12.11
C SER A 14 0.16 7.87 13.30
N VAL A 15 1.27 7.15 13.45
CA VAL A 15 1.46 6.16 14.52
C VAL A 15 1.30 6.83 15.88
N ASN A 16 0.43 6.28 16.73
CA ASN A 16 0.23 6.81 18.08
C ASN A 16 1.51 6.61 18.91
N PRO A 17 2.17 7.70 19.39
CA PRO A 17 3.43 7.61 20.12
C PRO A 17 3.31 6.91 21.47
N ALA A 18 2.10 6.82 22.04
CA ALA A 18 1.85 6.09 23.28
C ALA A 18 1.88 4.56 23.09
N VAL A 19 1.76 4.06 21.86
CA VAL A 19 1.78 2.63 21.59
C VAL A 19 3.22 2.15 21.45
N ARG A 20 3.61 1.20 22.30
CA ARG A 20 4.96 0.63 22.27
C ARG A 20 5.23 -0.06 20.92
N PRO A 21 6.36 0.26 20.25
CA PRO A 21 6.76 -0.44 19.03
C PRO A 21 6.95 -1.94 19.24
N VAL A 22 6.52 -2.74 18.26
CA VAL A 22 6.67 -4.19 18.28
C VAL A 22 7.67 -4.64 17.23
N ARG A 23 8.65 -5.43 17.69
CA ARG A 23 9.58 -6.16 16.82
C ARG A 23 9.20 -7.63 16.82
N GLN A 24 8.63 -8.11 15.72
CA GLN A 24 8.21 -9.49 15.59
C GLN A 24 9.43 -10.44 15.52
N LYS A 25 9.30 -11.64 16.09
CA LYS A 25 10.31 -12.70 15.95
C LYS A 25 10.33 -13.21 14.51
N ARG A 26 11.52 -13.37 13.94
CA ARG A 26 11.71 -13.90 12.58
C ARG A 26 11.00 -15.24 12.39
N ARG A 27 10.22 -15.37 11.32
CA ARG A 27 9.62 -16.64 10.89
C ARG A 27 10.58 -17.44 10.01
N ALA A 28 10.56 -18.75 10.19
CA ALA A 28 11.29 -19.69 9.33
C ALA A 28 10.41 -20.09 8.14
N TYR A 29 11.04 -20.27 6.98
CA TYR A 29 10.40 -20.71 5.74
C TYR A 29 11.14 -21.91 5.15
N ASP A 30 10.50 -22.63 4.25
CA ASP A 30 11.15 -23.65 3.44
C ASP A 30 12.00 -23.00 2.31
N PRO A 31 12.93 -23.74 1.68
CA PRO A 31 13.80 -23.18 0.64
C PRO A 31 13.06 -22.56 -0.55
N GLU A 32 11.93 -23.13 -0.98
CA GLU A 32 11.14 -22.60 -2.10
C GLU A 32 10.60 -21.20 -1.78
N ARG A 33 10.09 -21.02 -0.57
CA ARG A 33 9.62 -19.71 -0.09
C ARG A 33 10.74 -18.70 0.10
N TYR A 34 11.92 -19.13 0.54
CA TYR A 34 13.07 -18.23 0.66
C TYR A 34 13.53 -17.73 -0.71
N GLU A 35 13.64 -18.61 -1.71
CA GLU A 35 14.00 -18.19 -3.08
C GLU A 35 12.96 -17.22 -3.66
N ALA A 36 11.67 -17.49 -3.46
CA ALA A 36 10.62 -16.58 -3.89
C ALA A 36 10.64 -15.23 -3.15
N MET A 37 10.98 -15.22 -1.86
CA MET A 37 11.13 -13.99 -1.08
C MET A 37 12.29 -13.16 -1.59
N LYS A 38 13.46 -13.79 -1.76
CA LYS A 38 14.67 -13.18 -2.29
C LYS A 38 14.43 -12.56 -3.67
N ALA A 39 13.81 -13.30 -4.59
CA ALA A 39 13.49 -12.79 -5.92
C ALA A 39 12.61 -11.53 -5.87
N GLU A 40 11.64 -11.47 -4.96
CA GLU A 40 10.77 -10.31 -4.80
C GLU A 40 11.48 -9.13 -4.12
N VAL A 41 12.34 -9.39 -3.12
CA VAL A 41 13.18 -8.36 -2.47
C VAL A 41 14.13 -7.74 -3.50
N ASP A 42 14.84 -8.55 -4.28
CA ASP A 42 15.74 -8.10 -5.34
C ASP A 42 14.99 -7.25 -6.37
N ARG A 43 13.79 -7.69 -6.78
CA ARG A 43 12.91 -6.94 -7.68
C ARG A 43 12.53 -5.58 -7.09
N LEU A 44 12.04 -5.54 -5.85
CA LEU A 44 11.62 -4.31 -5.18
C LEU A 44 12.79 -3.34 -4.94
N SER A 45 13.98 -3.87 -4.62
CA SER A 45 15.21 -3.10 -4.47
C SER A 45 15.65 -2.50 -5.81
N SER A 46 15.62 -3.26 -6.91
CA SER A 46 16.02 -2.79 -8.24
C SER A 46 15.19 -1.61 -8.72
N ILE A 47 13.89 -1.59 -8.41
CA ILE A 47 12.96 -0.49 -8.73
C ILE A 47 12.91 0.59 -7.64
N ARG A 48 13.76 0.47 -6.60
CA ARG A 48 13.90 1.41 -5.47
C ARG A 48 12.62 1.61 -4.64
N PHE A 49 11.73 0.62 -4.61
CA PHE A 49 10.52 0.66 -3.80
C PHE A 49 10.79 0.37 -2.32
N ILE A 50 11.87 -0.34 -2.04
CA ILE A 50 12.38 -0.58 -0.70
C ILE A 50 13.79 -0.02 -0.54
N ARG A 51 14.23 0.13 0.70
CA ARG A 51 15.63 0.41 1.07
C ARG A 51 15.99 -0.36 2.32
N GLU A 52 17.28 -0.57 2.51
CA GLU A 52 17.82 -1.08 3.76
C GLU A 52 17.57 -0.07 4.90
N VAL A 53 17.47 -0.62 6.11
CA VAL A 53 17.22 0.15 7.33
C VAL A 53 18.00 -0.44 8.50
N ASP A 54 18.74 0.43 9.17
CA ASP A 54 19.46 0.08 10.39
C ASP A 54 18.58 0.34 11.62
N TYR A 55 18.66 -0.59 12.58
CA TYR A 55 18.04 -0.46 13.91
C TYR A 55 16.56 0.00 13.91
N PRO A 56 15.65 -0.69 13.20
CA PRO A 56 14.26 -0.24 13.12
C PRO A 56 13.52 -0.46 14.45
N THR A 57 12.66 0.51 14.80
CA THR A 57 11.82 0.48 16.01
C THR A 57 10.65 -0.49 15.87
N TRP A 58 9.99 -0.47 14.72
CA TRP A 58 8.97 -1.43 14.31
C TRP A 58 9.59 -2.50 13.43
N LEU A 59 9.21 -3.76 13.60
CA LEU A 59 9.70 -4.82 12.70
C LEU A 59 8.61 -5.87 12.45
N ALA A 60 8.17 -5.97 11.19
CA ALA A 60 7.16 -6.92 10.75
C ALA A 60 7.77 -8.12 10.03
N ASN A 61 7.13 -9.29 10.08
CA ASN A 61 7.49 -10.43 9.25
C ASN A 61 6.91 -10.31 7.86
N VAL A 62 7.67 -10.83 6.90
CA VAL A 62 7.12 -11.22 5.59
C VAL A 62 6.26 -12.47 5.75
N VAL A 63 5.17 -12.55 4.99
CA VAL A 63 4.28 -13.72 4.84
C VAL A 63 4.20 -14.06 3.36
N MET A 64 4.50 -15.31 3.02
CA MET A 64 4.43 -15.81 1.65
C MET A 64 3.07 -16.46 1.40
N VAL A 65 2.31 -15.93 0.44
CA VAL A 65 0.96 -16.39 0.08
C VAL A 65 0.98 -16.97 -1.32
N ARG A 66 0.36 -18.13 -1.52
CA ARG A 66 0.30 -18.78 -2.84
C ARG A 66 -0.76 -18.12 -3.71
N LYS A 67 -0.38 -17.65 -4.89
CA LYS A 67 -1.35 -17.19 -5.91
C LYS A 67 -1.83 -18.38 -6.74
N PRO A 68 -3.13 -18.47 -7.06
CA PRO A 68 -3.61 -19.43 -8.04
C PRO A 68 -2.84 -19.26 -9.36
N ARG A 69 -2.08 -20.30 -9.76
CA ARG A 69 -1.33 -20.39 -11.02
C ARG A 69 -0.21 -19.34 -11.26
N LYS A 70 0.09 -18.45 -10.31
CA LYS A 70 1.05 -17.33 -10.49
C LYS A 70 2.17 -17.32 -9.44
N GLY A 71 2.50 -18.47 -8.86
CA GLY A 71 3.60 -18.61 -7.90
C GLY A 71 3.31 -18.00 -6.53
N TRP A 72 4.34 -17.48 -5.86
CA TRP A 72 4.25 -16.88 -4.54
C TRP A 72 4.04 -15.37 -4.59
N ARG A 73 3.38 -14.83 -3.56
CA ARG A 73 3.24 -13.40 -3.31
C ARG A 73 3.83 -13.08 -1.95
N MET A 74 4.73 -12.10 -1.91
CA MET A 74 5.22 -11.51 -0.68
C MET A 74 4.18 -10.54 -0.11
N CYS A 75 3.79 -10.75 1.15
CA CYS A 75 2.98 -9.83 1.94
C CYS A 75 3.77 -9.48 3.22
N VAL A 76 3.48 -8.34 3.84
CA VAL A 76 4.08 -7.98 5.14
C VAL A 76 2.99 -7.91 6.20
N ASP A 77 3.22 -8.58 7.33
CA ASP A 77 2.29 -8.66 8.44
C ASP A 77 2.38 -7.40 9.32
N TYR A 78 1.70 -6.34 8.86
CA TYR A 78 1.61 -5.07 9.58
C TYR A 78 0.58 -5.06 10.72
N THR A 79 0.12 -6.22 11.20
CA THR A 79 -0.94 -6.29 12.24
C THR A 79 -0.65 -5.41 13.46
N ASN A 80 0.58 -5.45 13.99
CA ASN A 80 0.94 -4.64 15.16
C ASN A 80 1.08 -3.16 14.84
N LEU A 81 1.65 -2.81 13.69
CA LEU A 81 1.77 -1.43 13.23
C LEU A 81 0.38 -0.82 12.99
N ASN A 82 -0.52 -1.58 12.35
CA ASN A 82 -1.88 -1.17 12.07
C ASN A 82 -2.69 -0.92 13.35
N ARG A 83 -2.45 -1.69 14.42
CA ARG A 83 -3.08 -1.43 15.74
C ARG A 83 -2.64 -0.11 16.35
N ALA A 84 -1.41 0.34 16.07
CA ALA A 84 -0.89 1.62 16.55
C ALA A 84 -1.37 2.82 15.71
N CYS A 85 -1.88 2.59 14.50
CA CYS A 85 -2.40 3.63 13.65
C CYS A 85 -3.88 3.90 13.96
N PRO A 86 -4.30 5.17 14.11
CA PRO A 86 -5.70 5.53 14.24
C PRO A 86 -6.48 5.12 12.98
N ASN A 87 -7.76 4.80 13.14
CA ASN A 87 -8.63 4.55 12.01
C ASN A 87 -8.88 5.87 11.27
N ASP A 88 -8.66 5.88 9.97
CA ASP A 88 -9.12 6.97 9.12
C ASP A 88 -10.65 6.91 9.04
N SER A 89 -11.31 7.96 9.51
CA SER A 89 -12.78 8.09 9.51
C SER A 89 -13.28 8.84 8.28
N PHE A 90 -12.41 9.07 7.28
CA PHE A 90 -12.81 9.75 6.06
C PHE A 90 -13.95 9.00 5.35
N PRO A 91 -15.09 9.65 5.07
CA PRO A 91 -16.22 9.00 4.44
C PRO A 91 -15.86 8.68 2.98
N LEU A 92 -15.70 7.39 2.67
CA LEU A 92 -15.64 6.97 1.29
C LEU A 92 -17.00 7.27 0.63
N PRO A 93 -17.04 7.84 -0.58
CA PRO A 93 -18.28 8.11 -1.28
C PRO A 93 -19.08 6.82 -1.46
N ARG A 94 -20.39 6.89 -1.19
CA ARG A 94 -21.29 5.74 -1.38
C ARG A 94 -21.37 5.39 -2.86
N ILE A 95 -21.48 4.10 -3.17
CA ILE A 95 -21.63 3.64 -4.56
C ILE A 95 -22.82 4.30 -5.23
N ASP A 96 -23.97 4.40 -4.54
CA ASP A 96 -25.16 5.06 -5.08
C ASP A 96 -24.90 6.53 -5.44
N GLN A 97 -24.16 7.26 -4.60
CA GLN A 97 -23.77 8.64 -4.90
C GLN A 97 -22.85 8.75 -6.12
N LEU A 98 -21.96 7.76 -6.33
CA LEU A 98 -21.13 7.70 -7.52
C LEU A 98 -21.98 7.41 -8.77
N VAL A 99 -22.94 6.50 -8.68
CA VAL A 99 -23.85 6.14 -9.77
C VAL A 99 -24.74 7.34 -10.15
N ASP A 100 -25.39 7.96 -9.17
CA ASP A 100 -26.23 9.15 -9.38
C ASP A 100 -25.41 10.31 -9.94
N ALA A 101 -24.17 10.49 -9.46
CA ALA A 101 -23.28 11.47 -10.04
C ALA A 101 -23.01 11.15 -11.53
N THR A 102 -22.80 9.90 -11.91
CA THR A 102 -22.52 9.55 -13.31
C THR A 102 -23.77 9.55 -14.21
N ALA A 103 -24.97 9.53 -13.65
CA ALA A 103 -26.22 9.53 -14.41
C ALA A 103 -26.38 10.82 -15.24
N GLY A 104 -26.81 10.69 -16.50
CA GLY A 104 -27.03 11.82 -17.40
C GLY A 104 -25.80 12.37 -18.14
N HIS A 105 -24.60 11.82 -17.89
CA HIS A 105 -23.42 12.17 -18.67
C HIS A 105 -23.35 11.38 -19.99
N ALA A 106 -23.06 12.08 -21.11
CA ALA A 106 -23.01 11.48 -22.44
C ALA A 106 -21.81 10.54 -22.68
N LEU A 107 -20.76 10.65 -21.85
CA LEU A 107 -19.54 9.85 -21.99
C LEU A 107 -18.92 9.56 -20.61
N LEU A 108 -18.59 8.30 -20.38
CA LEU A 108 -17.88 7.83 -19.19
C LEU A 108 -16.51 7.29 -19.61
N SER A 109 -15.48 7.59 -18.83
CA SER A 109 -14.16 7.00 -19.02
C SER A 109 -13.70 6.31 -17.74
N PHE A 110 -13.15 5.12 -17.91
CA PHE A 110 -12.58 4.31 -16.83
C PHE A 110 -11.07 4.48 -16.85
N MET A 111 -10.49 4.91 -15.73
CA MET A 111 -9.04 4.93 -15.55
C MET A 111 -8.65 3.72 -14.72
N ASP A 112 -7.86 2.82 -15.31
CA ASP A 112 -7.25 1.73 -14.57
C ASP A 112 -6.00 2.26 -13.85
N ALA A 113 -6.11 2.35 -12.52
CA ALA A 113 -5.00 2.73 -11.66
C ALA A 113 -4.22 1.50 -11.18
N TYR A 114 -3.82 0.63 -12.13
CA TYR A 114 -3.05 -0.56 -11.84
C TYR A 114 -1.77 -0.20 -11.05
N SER A 115 -1.55 -0.91 -9.94
CA SER A 115 -0.44 -0.61 -8.99
C SER A 115 -0.48 0.80 -8.38
N GLY A 116 -1.64 1.46 -8.33
CA GLY A 116 -1.78 2.84 -7.85
C GLY A 116 -1.27 3.07 -6.42
N TYR A 117 -1.32 2.06 -5.55
CA TYR A 117 -0.72 2.15 -4.21
C TYR A 117 0.79 2.42 -4.27
N ASN A 118 1.50 1.73 -5.16
CA ASN A 118 2.95 1.83 -5.28
C ASN A 118 3.42 3.15 -5.92
N GLN A 119 2.50 3.96 -6.47
CA GLN A 119 2.82 5.28 -7.04
C GLN A 119 2.84 6.39 -5.98
N ILE A 120 2.23 6.14 -4.82
CA ILE A 120 2.18 7.06 -3.69
C ILE A 120 3.38 6.78 -2.80
N LEU A 121 4.19 7.81 -2.54
CA LEU A 121 5.35 7.68 -1.68
C LEU A 121 4.95 7.63 -0.20
N MET A 122 5.70 6.90 0.61
CA MET A 122 5.64 7.02 2.06
C MET A 122 6.28 8.33 2.49
N HIS A 123 5.68 9.00 3.48
CA HIS A 123 6.31 10.15 4.11
C HIS A 123 7.67 9.75 4.69
N PRO A 124 8.75 10.54 4.50
CA PRO A 124 10.12 10.13 4.88
C PRO A 124 10.25 9.65 6.32
N GLU A 125 9.57 10.30 7.26
CA GLU A 125 9.58 9.96 8.69
C GLU A 125 8.90 8.62 8.99
N ASP A 126 7.87 8.25 8.21
CA ASP A 126 7.08 7.04 8.41
C ASP A 126 7.65 5.82 7.69
N GLN A 127 8.60 6.00 6.75
CA GLN A 127 9.20 4.90 6.00
C GLN A 127 9.77 3.83 6.93
N ALA A 128 10.54 4.23 7.95
CA ALA A 128 11.18 3.31 8.89
C ALA A 128 10.17 2.53 9.75
N HIS A 129 8.93 3.00 9.89
CA HIS A 129 7.89 2.25 10.61
C HIS A 129 7.37 1.05 9.80
N THR A 130 7.51 1.08 8.48
CA THR A 130 7.13 -0.02 7.58
C THR A 130 8.17 -1.14 7.48
N SER A 131 9.17 -1.14 8.37
CA SER A 131 10.29 -2.07 8.31
C SER A 131 9.86 -3.53 8.47
N PHE A 132 10.49 -4.41 7.69
CA PHE A 132 10.24 -5.83 7.67
C PHE A 132 11.54 -6.65 7.64
N ILE A 133 11.44 -7.86 8.18
CA ILE A 133 12.56 -8.81 8.26
C ILE A 133 12.53 -9.81 7.09
N THR A 134 13.68 -10.01 6.47
CA THR A 134 13.94 -11.03 5.45
C THR A 134 15.13 -11.90 5.88
N ASP A 135 15.50 -12.89 5.09
CA ASP A 135 16.75 -13.63 5.24
C ASP A 135 17.99 -12.84 4.78
N GLN A 136 17.82 -11.91 3.84
CA GLN A 136 18.91 -11.08 3.32
C GLN A 136 19.19 -9.83 4.18
N GLY A 137 18.25 -9.38 4.99
CA GLY A 137 18.40 -8.18 5.80
C GLY A 137 17.10 -7.55 6.27
N LEU A 138 17.20 -6.31 6.74
CA LEU A 138 16.08 -5.48 7.18
C LEU A 138 15.82 -4.40 6.13
N TYR A 139 14.57 -4.31 5.69
CA TYR A 139 14.17 -3.38 4.65
C TYR A 139 12.94 -2.60 5.09
N CYS A 140 12.74 -1.41 4.55
CA CYS A 140 11.51 -0.65 4.68
C CYS A 140 11.04 -0.11 3.33
N TYR A 141 9.75 0.18 3.22
CA TYR A 141 9.17 0.68 1.98
C TYR A 141 9.31 2.20 1.84
N LYS A 142 9.69 2.63 0.64
CA LYS A 142 9.68 4.03 0.18
C LYS A 142 8.34 4.43 -0.43
N VAL A 143 7.62 3.46 -0.98
CA VAL A 143 6.28 3.61 -1.56
C VAL A 143 5.24 3.02 -0.62
N MET A 144 3.98 3.42 -0.69
CA MET A 144 2.94 2.90 0.19
C MET A 144 2.72 1.39 -0.05
N PRO A 145 3.08 0.50 0.90
CA PRO A 145 2.91 -0.93 0.71
C PRO A 145 1.46 -1.37 0.93
N PHE A 146 1.13 -2.52 0.35
CA PHE A 146 -0.10 -3.23 0.68
C PHE A 146 -0.09 -3.71 2.14
N GLY A 147 -1.28 -3.81 2.73
CA GLY A 147 -1.47 -4.33 4.09
C GLY A 147 -1.46 -3.27 5.20
N LEU A 148 -1.21 -1.99 4.88
CA LEU A 148 -1.42 -0.89 5.82
C LEU A 148 -2.90 -0.57 5.97
N LYS A 149 -3.33 -0.32 7.21
CA LYS A 149 -4.73 -0.06 7.58
C LYS A 149 -5.38 1.04 6.72
N ASN A 150 -4.69 2.17 6.56
CA ASN A 150 -5.25 3.36 5.90
C ASN A 150 -4.81 3.50 4.43
N ALA A 151 -4.17 2.49 3.84
CA ALA A 151 -3.69 2.58 2.46
C ALA A 151 -4.84 2.75 1.46
N GLY A 152 -5.96 2.05 1.66
CA GLY A 152 -7.16 2.16 0.82
C GLY A 152 -7.76 3.57 0.84
N ALA A 153 -8.02 4.10 2.03
CA ALA A 153 -8.58 5.44 2.23
C ALA A 153 -7.64 6.52 1.67
N SER A 154 -6.35 6.44 2.02
CA SER A 154 -5.34 7.35 1.47
C SER A 154 -5.30 7.32 -0.04
N TRP A 155 -5.27 6.15 -0.67
CA TRP A 155 -5.27 6.05 -2.13
C TRP A 155 -6.53 6.69 -2.72
N MET A 156 -7.71 6.40 -2.20
CA MET A 156 -8.97 6.94 -2.73
C MET A 156 -9.03 8.46 -2.62
N LEU A 157 -8.74 9.00 -1.44
CA LEU A 157 -8.69 10.45 -1.17
C LEU A 157 -7.80 11.19 -2.17
N LYS A 158 -6.61 10.63 -2.35
CA LYS A 158 -5.55 11.17 -3.18
C LYS A 158 -5.89 11.16 -4.66
N ASN A 159 -6.51 10.07 -5.12
CA ASN A 159 -6.99 9.99 -6.51
C ASN A 159 -8.13 10.96 -6.75
N ILE A 160 -9.06 11.12 -5.80
CA ILE A 160 -10.14 12.12 -5.91
C ILE A 160 -9.54 13.52 -6.01
N ASP A 161 -8.60 13.89 -5.14
CA ASP A 161 -8.01 15.23 -5.13
C ASP A 161 -7.22 15.53 -6.42
N LEU A 162 -6.38 14.60 -6.87
CA LEU A 162 -5.65 14.71 -8.15
C LEU A 162 -6.58 14.82 -9.36
N SER A 163 -7.71 14.13 -9.33
CA SER A 163 -8.68 14.15 -10.44
C SER A 163 -9.59 15.40 -10.42
N ARG A 164 -9.73 16.08 -9.27
CA ARG A 164 -10.69 17.17 -9.06
C ARG A 164 -10.62 18.27 -10.13
N PRO A 165 -9.45 18.75 -10.60
CA PRO A 165 -9.36 19.75 -11.66
C PRO A 165 -9.91 19.27 -13.01
N TYR A 166 -9.90 17.95 -13.25
CA TYR A 166 -10.29 17.33 -14.52
C TYR A 166 -11.76 16.87 -14.55
N MET A 167 -12.41 16.82 -13.39
CA MET A 167 -13.79 16.34 -13.22
C MET A 167 -14.86 17.24 -13.87
N HIS A 168 -14.51 18.45 -14.33
CA HIS A 168 -15.46 19.37 -15.00
C HIS A 168 -15.83 18.95 -16.43
N ARG A 169 -15.09 18.02 -17.06
CA ARG A 169 -15.34 17.59 -18.45
C ARG A 169 -15.69 16.12 -18.61
N VAL A 170 -15.29 15.24 -17.67
CA VAL A 170 -15.56 13.79 -17.69
C VAL A 170 -15.66 13.28 -16.25
N LYS A 171 -16.72 12.55 -15.90
CA LYS A 171 -16.76 11.83 -14.62
C LYS A 171 -16.03 10.49 -14.78
N HIS A 172 -14.92 10.35 -14.06
CA HIS A 172 -14.14 9.14 -14.02
C HIS A 172 -14.74 8.16 -13.01
N ALA A 173 -15.19 6.99 -13.47
CA ALA A 173 -15.58 5.90 -12.60
C ALA A 173 -14.32 5.12 -12.19
N LEU A 174 -13.91 5.25 -10.93
CA LEU A 174 -12.75 4.55 -10.36
C LEU A 174 -13.14 3.12 -9.96
N ALA A 175 -13.35 2.25 -10.94
CA ALA A 175 -13.55 0.83 -10.70
C ALA A 175 -12.27 0.09 -11.07
N HIS A 176 -11.38 -0.21 -10.11
CA HIS A 176 -10.64 -1.49 -10.11
C HIS A 176 -9.67 -1.75 -8.95
N CYS A 177 -9.26 -0.73 -8.17
CA CYS A 177 -8.20 -0.98 -7.18
C CYS A 177 -8.72 -1.72 -5.91
N CYS A 178 -9.97 -1.46 -5.49
CA CYS A 178 -10.55 -2.11 -4.30
C CYS A 178 -11.00 -3.56 -4.51
N MET A 179 -11.35 -3.97 -5.73
CA MET A 179 -12.02 -5.27 -5.95
C MET A 179 -11.09 -6.43 -6.29
N SER A 180 -9.82 -6.18 -6.65
CA SER A 180 -8.93 -7.27 -7.09
C SER A 180 -8.28 -8.06 -5.95
N HIS A 181 -8.40 -7.65 -4.69
CA HIS A 181 -7.70 -8.31 -3.57
C HIS A 181 -8.45 -8.35 -2.22
N SER A 182 -9.75 -8.03 -2.20
CA SER A 182 -10.60 -8.24 -1.00
C SER A 182 -10.95 -9.72 -0.75
N TYR A 183 -10.58 -10.61 -1.68
CA TYR A 183 -10.48 -12.04 -1.41
C TYR A 183 -9.00 -12.35 -1.13
N ILE A 184 -8.65 -12.51 0.14
CA ILE A 184 -7.51 -13.19 0.78
C ILE A 184 -7.27 -12.48 2.12
N LEU A 185 -8.22 -12.69 3.03
CA LEU A 185 -7.94 -13.14 4.39
C LEU A 185 -8.60 -14.52 4.53
#